data_AF-D9IVA3-F1
#
_entry.id   AF-D9IVA3-F1
#
_cell.length_a   1.000
_cell.length_b   1.000
_cell.length_c   1.000
_cell.angle_alpha   90.00
_cell.angle_beta   90.00
_cell.angle_gamma   90.00
#
_symmetry.space_group_name_H-M   'P 1'
#
loop_
_entity.id
_entity.type
_entity.pdbx_description
1 polymer ?
#
loop_
_entity_poly.entity_id
_entity_poly.type
_entity_poly.pdbx_seq_one_letter_code
_entity_poly.pdbx_strand_id
1 'polypeptide(L)'
;FFYPGNWPIFGPTHLPVVVEGVSLSVADYTGFLYVRTGTPEYVRLIEQGSLRTFGGHTTVIAAFFVAFVSMLTFCVWWYFGKLYCTAFYYVKGE
;
A
#
# COMPACT_ATOMS: atom_id res chain seq x y z
N PHE A 1 11.12 -4.08 -1.85
CA PHE A 1 11.63 -2.70 -2.01
C PHE A 1 10.55 -1.61 -1.88
N PHE A 2 9.26 -1.93 -2.04
CA PHE A 2 8.18 -0.95 -2.10
C PHE A 2 8.24 0.16 -1.03
N TYR A 3 8.28 -0.19 0.26
CA TYR A 3 8.25 0.82 1.33
C TYR A 3 9.54 1.66 1.41
N PRO A 4 10.76 1.08 1.45
CA PRO A 4 12.00 1.87 1.39
C PRO A 4 12.15 2.75 0.14
N GLY A 5 11.69 2.28 -1.02
CA GLY A 5 11.76 3.04 -2.27
C GLY A 5 10.87 4.27 -2.32
N ASN A 6 9.73 4.21 -1.61
CA ASN A 6 8.79 5.32 -1.52
C ASN A 6 9.13 6.32 -0.39
N TRP A 7 10.02 5.93 0.53
CA TRP A 7 10.37 6.75 1.70
C TRP A 7 10.93 8.14 1.38
N PRO A 8 11.81 8.35 0.37
CA PRO A 8 12.29 9.69 0.05
C PRO A 8 11.19 10.70 -0.30
N ILE A 9 10.05 10.21 -0.82
CA ILE A 9 8.91 11.04 -1.20
C ILE A 9 7.99 11.26 0.01
N PHE A 10 7.66 10.21 0.76
CA PHE A 10 6.67 10.29 1.84
C PHE A 10 7.26 10.60 3.22
N GLY A 11 8.55 10.36 3.45
CA GLY A 11 9.24 10.61 4.72
C GLY A 11 8.98 12.00 5.30
N PRO A 12 9.06 13.09 4.52
CA PRO A 12 8.75 14.44 5.01
C PRO A 12 7.31 14.60 5.51
N THR A 13 6.36 13.84 4.99
CA THR A 13 4.94 13.94 5.38
C THR A 13 4.61 13.23 6.69
N HIS A 14 5.53 12.41 7.22
CA HIS A 14 5.41 11.75 8.51
C HIS A 14 5.85 12.62 9.70
N LEU A 15 6.31 13.85 9.45
CA LEU A 15 6.68 14.78 10.53
C LEU A 15 5.46 15.12 11.41
N PRO A 16 5.63 15.19 12.74
CA PRO A 16 4.56 15.56 13.64
C PRO A 16 4.28 17.08 13.58
N VAL A 17 3.01 17.44 13.58
CA VAL A 17 2.49 18.82 13.69
C VAL A 17 1.43 18.84 14.77
N VAL A 18 1.43 19.88 15.61
CA VAL A 18 0.41 20.06 16.65
C VAL A 18 -0.61 21.08 16.16
N VAL A 19 -1.86 20.66 16.08
CA VAL A 19 -3.01 21.49 15.65
C VAL A 19 -4.08 21.38 16.71
N GLU A 20 -4.56 22.51 17.24
CA GLU A 20 -5.63 22.55 18.25
C GLU A 20 -5.35 21.66 19.49
N GLY A 21 -4.08 21.46 19.83
CA GLY A 21 -3.66 20.62 20.96
C GLY A 21 -3.56 19.11 20.65
N VAL A 22 -3.83 18.70 19.42
CA VAL A 22 -3.71 17.31 18.95
C VAL A 22 -2.48 17.16 18.06
N SER A 23 -1.71 16.08 18.25
CA SER A 23 -0.60 15.72 17.37
C SER A 23 -1.12 14.98 16.13
N LEU A 24 -0.87 15.53 14.95
CA LEU A 24 -1.18 14.95 13.65
C LEU A 24 0.10 14.81 12.82
N SER A 25 0.11 13.93 11.83
CA SER A 25 1.16 13.97 10.80
C SER A 25 0.86 15.09 9.80
N VAL A 26 1.89 15.60 9.10
CA VAL A 26 1.68 16.54 7.97
C VAL A 26 0.72 15.92 6.95
N ALA A 27 0.83 14.61 6.68
CA ALA A 27 -0.08 13.90 5.78
C ALA A 27 -1.55 13.97 6.25
N ASP A 28 -1.82 13.74 7.53
CA ASP A 28 -3.19 13.81 8.06
C ASP A 28 -3.71 15.25 8.08
N TYR A 29 -2.85 16.22 8.39
CA TYR A 29 -3.21 17.63 8.37
C TYR A 29 -3.60 18.10 6.96
N THR A 30 -2.84 17.73 5.93
CA THR A 30 -3.24 18.06 4.54
C THR A 30 -4.57 17.43 4.15
N GLY A 31 -4.86 16.21 4.60
CA GLY A 31 -6.13 15.53 4.36
C GLY A 31 -7.32 16.17 5.09
N PHE A 32 -7.06 16.88 6.19
CA PHE A 32 -8.05 17.67 6.92
C PHE A 32 -8.29 19.04 6.25
N LEU A 33 -7.22 19.72 5.82
CA LEU A 33 -7.31 21.02 5.15
C LEU A 33 -8.00 20.95 3.78
N TYR A 34 -7.66 19.94 2.98
CA TYR A 34 -8.24 19.75 1.65
C TYR A 34 -9.44 18.83 1.72
N VAL A 35 -10.62 19.41 1.89
CA VAL A 35 -11.89 18.69 2.04
C VAL A 35 -12.20 17.85 0.79
N ARG A 36 -12.43 16.55 1.01
CA ARG A 36 -12.88 15.60 -0.01
C ARG A 36 -14.32 15.16 0.29
N THR A 37 -15.28 15.71 -0.44
CA THR A 37 -16.73 15.58 -0.20
C THR A 37 -17.26 14.14 -0.19
N GLY A 38 -16.61 13.22 -0.91
CA GLY A 38 -17.01 11.82 -1.01
C GLY A 38 -16.12 10.82 -0.27
N THR A 39 -15.06 11.26 0.42
CA THR A 39 -14.11 10.35 1.09
C THR A 39 -13.82 10.84 2.51
N PRO A 40 -14.73 10.59 3.46
CA PRO A 40 -14.54 10.96 4.85
C PRO A 40 -13.45 10.12 5.53
N GLU A 41 -12.90 10.62 6.63
CA GLU A 41 -11.75 10.04 7.33
C GLU A 41 -11.95 8.58 7.72
N TYR A 42 -13.13 8.21 8.23
CA TYR A 42 -13.45 6.87 8.70
C TYR A 42 -13.46 5.79 7.59
N VAL A 43 -13.44 6.18 6.31
CA VAL A 43 -13.34 5.25 5.17
C VAL A 43 -11.89 4.82 4.92
N ARG A 44 -10.91 5.49 5.53
CA ARG A 44 -9.49 5.17 5.33
C ARG A 44 -9.15 3.81 5.94
N LEU A 45 -8.60 2.93 5.10
CA LEU A 45 -8.03 1.65 5.52
C LEU A 45 -6.53 1.86 5.82
N ILE A 46 -6.24 2.38 7.00
CA ILE A 46 -4.87 2.59 7.50
C ILE A 46 -4.66 1.82 8.81
N GLU A 47 -3.41 1.73 9.26
CA GLU A 47 -3.10 1.12 10.55
C GLU A 47 -3.74 1.94 11.70
N GLN A 48 -4.65 1.32 12.47
CA GLN A 48 -5.25 1.90 13.69
C GLN A 48 -4.76 1.19 14.97
N GLY A 49 -3.81 0.26 14.83
CA GLY A 49 -3.37 -0.62 15.90
C GLY A 49 -4.37 -1.74 16.20
N SER A 50 -3.89 -2.81 16.85
CA SER A 50 -4.73 -3.87 17.40
C SER A 50 -4.16 -4.36 18.72
N LEU A 51 -4.97 -5.07 19.52
CA LEU A 51 -4.49 -5.69 20.76
C LEU A 51 -3.42 -6.78 20.55
N ARG A 52 -3.17 -7.19 19.30
CA ARG A 52 -2.23 -8.26 18.94
C ARG A 52 -0.95 -7.74 18.27
N THR A 53 -0.85 -6.44 18.00
CA THR A 53 0.30 -5.86 17.31
C THR A 53 1.36 -5.39 18.29
N PHE A 54 2.61 -5.78 18.05
CA PHE A 54 3.77 -5.14 18.66
C PHE A 54 4.12 -3.90 17.81
N GLY A 55 3.95 -2.70 18.39
CA GLY A 55 4.14 -1.43 17.69
C GLY A 55 5.54 -1.28 17.10
N GLY A 56 5.67 -0.48 16.03
CA GLY A 56 6.95 -0.16 15.40
C GLY A 56 7.50 -1.21 14.41
N HIS A 57 6.97 -2.43 14.41
CA HIS A 57 7.41 -3.50 13.49
C HIS A 57 6.46 -3.78 12.32
N THR A 58 5.33 -3.09 12.25
CA THR A 58 4.26 -3.36 11.29
C THR A 58 4.69 -3.22 9.83
N THR A 59 5.53 -2.22 9.52
CA THR A 59 6.04 -1.97 8.16
C THR A 59 6.89 -3.13 7.63
N VAL A 60 7.73 -3.71 8.48
CA VAL A 60 8.61 -4.84 8.12
C VAL A 60 7.79 -6.10 7.92
N ILE A 61 6.87 -6.40 8.85
CA ILE A 61 5.99 -7.56 8.77
C ILE A 61 5.12 -7.50 7.49
N ALA A 62 4.54 -6.34 7.20
CA ALA A 62 3.77 -6.12 5.98
C ALA A 62 4.61 -6.31 4.71
N ALA A 63 5.86 -5.84 4.70
CA ALA A 63 6.76 -6.00 3.55
C ALA A 63 7.08 -7.47 3.26
N PHE A 64 7.34 -8.28 4.29
CA PHE A 64 7.55 -9.73 4.13
C PHE A 64 6.28 -10.43 3.67
N PHE A 65 5.12 -10.08 4.23
CA PHE A 65 3.84 -10.64 3.82
C PHE A 65 3.53 -10.36 2.34
N VAL A 66 3.71 -9.12 1.89
CA VAL A 66 3.53 -8.74 0.48
C VAL A 66 4.51 -9.48 -0.43
N ALA A 67 5.77 -9.66 -0.02
CA ALA A 67 6.74 -10.40 -0.82
C ALA A 67 6.31 -11.86 -1.07
N PHE A 68 5.81 -12.53 -0.02
CA PHE A 68 5.30 -13.90 -0.12
C PHE A 68 4.09 -14.01 -1.04
N VAL A 69 3.07 -13.17 -0.82
CA VAL A 69 1.86 -13.16 -1.66
C VAL A 69 2.19 -12.84 -3.12
N SER A 70 3.09 -11.87 -3.34
CA SER A 70 3.50 -11.47 -4.70
C SER A 70 4.20 -12.59 -5.47
N MET A 71 4.96 -13.45 -4.79
CA MET A 71 5.59 -14.61 -5.44
C MET A 71 4.53 -15.60 -5.96
N LEU A 72 3.48 -15.85 -5.18
CA LEU A 72 2.36 -16.71 -5.61
C LEU A 72 1.59 -16.08 -6.78
N THR A 73 1.24 -14.80 -6.68
CA THR A 73 0.57 -14.08 -7.75
C THR A 73 1.42 -14.07 -9.02
N PHE A 74 2.74 -13.90 -8.91
CA PHE A 74 3.65 -13.95 -10.05
C PHE A 74 3.64 -15.32 -10.73
N CYS A 75 3.74 -16.42 -9.97
CA CYS A 75 3.65 -17.77 -10.53
C CYS A 75 2.32 -17.99 -11.28
N VAL A 76 1.20 -17.60 -10.68
CA VAL A 76 -0.12 -17.72 -11.30
C VAL A 76 -0.19 -16.90 -12.60
N TRP A 77 0.26 -15.63 -12.55
CA TRP A 77 0.21 -14.75 -13.70
C TRP A 77 1.17 -15.18 -14.81
N TRP A 78 2.31 -15.79 -14.45
CA TRP A 78 3.22 -16.40 -15.40
C TRP A 78 2.57 -17.55 -16.18
N TYR A 79 1.83 -18.43 -15.50
CA TYR A 79 1.09 -19.51 -16.16
C TYR A 79 -0.02 -18.97 -17.06
N PHE A 80 -0.77 -17.95 -16.61
CA PHE A 80 -1.73 -17.27 -17.47
C PHE A 80 -1.08 -16.66 -18.70
N GLY A 81 0.07 -15.97 -18.54
CA GLY A 81 0.85 -15.45 -19.66
C GLY A 81 1.24 -16.53 -20.65
N LYS A 82 1.70 -17.70 -20.19
CA LYS A 82 2.00 -18.86 -21.04
C LYS A 82 0.76 -19.31 -21.82
N LEU A 83 -0.40 -19.43 -21.16
CA LEU A 83 -1.66 -19.85 -21.76
C LEU A 83 -2.14 -18.86 -22.82
N TYR A 84 -2.11 -17.56 -22.53
CA TYR A 84 -2.48 -16.52 -23.50
C TYR A 84 -1.53 -16.43 -24.68
N CYS A 85 -0.22 -16.56 -24.47
CA CYS A 85 0.76 -16.59 -25.55
C CYS A 85 0.59 -17.83 -26.45
N THR A 86 0.27 -19.00 -25.89
CA THR A 86 -0.03 -20.20 -26.69
C THR A 86 -1.38 -20.10 -27.40
N ALA A 87 -2.42 -19.58 -26.75
CA ALA A 87 -3.73 -19.38 -27.37
C ALA A 87 -3.65 -18.39 -28.54
N PHE A 88 -2.87 -17.32 -28.43
CA PHE A 88 -2.64 -16.38 -29.53
C PHE A 88 -1.87 -17.03 -30.69
N TYR A 89 -0.93 -17.94 -30.41
CA TYR A 89 -0.22 -18.71 -31.45
C TYR A 89 -1.18 -19.65 -32.19
N TYR A 90 -2.13 -20.29 -31.48
CA TYR A 90 -3.15 -21.13 -32.11
C TYR A 90 -4.21 -20.34 -32.87
N VAL A 91 -4.55 -19.12 -32.46
CA VAL A 91 -5.53 -18.25 -33.14
C VAL A 91 -4.92 -17.51 -34.34
N LYS A 92 -3.61 -17.27 -34.35
CA LYS A 92 -2.89 -16.60 -35.44
C LYS A 92 -2.13 -17.56 -36.37
N GLY A 93 -2.20 -18.85 -36.07
CA GLY A 93 -1.53 -19.95 -36.77
C GLY A 93 -2.43 -20.72 -37.76
N GLU A 94 -3.57 -20.13 -38.13
CA GLU A 94 -4.23 -20.19 -39.44
C GLU A 94 -4.65 -18.76 -39.84
#